data_AF-A0A7Y5IYY0-F1
#
_entry.id   AF-A0A7Y5IYY0-F1
#
_cell.length_a   1.000
_cell.length_b   1.000
_cell.length_c   1.000
_cell.angle_alpha   90.00
_cell.angle_beta   90.00
_cell.angle_gamma   90.00
#
_symmetry.space_group_name_H-M   'P 1'
#
loop_
_entity.id
_entity.type
_entity.pdbx_description
1 polymer ?
#
loop_
_entity_poly.entity_id
_entity_poly.type
_entity_poly.pdbx_seq_one_letter_code
_entity_poly.pdbx_strand_id
1 'polypeptide(L)'
;MFPTTLGEVTRAVEGVLSGVDPSTRLARISTDTRTIRPGDLFWALVGENFDGHAYCAEACAKGGIAAVIQKGKLPGIEIPRIEVPDTLWALGELANFLRSRSKARVVGITGSV
;
A
#
# COMPACT_ATOMS: atom_id res chain seq x y z
N MET A 1 -1.39 15.45 1.97
CA MET A 1 -0.99 14.17 1.38
C MET A 1 -0.59 14.46 -0.06
N PHE A 2 0.57 13.99 -0.52
CA PHE A 2 0.99 14.22 -1.91
C PHE A 2 0.01 13.52 -2.86
N PRO A 3 -0.45 14.17 -3.95
CA PRO A 3 -1.24 13.48 -4.95
C PRO A 3 -0.33 12.46 -5.64
N THR A 4 -0.64 11.17 -5.46
CA THR A 4 0.11 10.05 -6.04
C THR A 4 -0.85 9.15 -6.80
N THR A 5 -0.38 8.58 -7.91
CA THR A 5 -1.16 7.60 -8.69
C THR A 5 -0.74 6.18 -8.36
N LEU A 6 -1.60 5.21 -8.69
CA LEU A 6 -1.26 3.80 -8.53
C LEU A 6 0.02 3.44 -9.30
N GLY A 7 0.22 3.98 -10.51
CA GLY A 7 1.43 3.76 -11.29
C GLY A 7 2.69 4.34 -10.64
N GLU A 8 2.61 5.46 -9.91
CA GLU A 8 3.74 5.95 -9.13
C GLU A 8 4.07 5.04 -7.95
N VAL A 9 3.05 4.54 -7.24
CA VAL A 9 3.25 3.56 -6.16
C VAL A 9 3.88 2.29 -6.71
N THR A 10 3.33 1.73 -7.78
CA THR A 10 3.85 0.52 -8.44
C THR A 10 5.31 0.68 -8.83
N ARG A 11 5.71 1.84 -9.36
CA ARG A 11 7.12 2.12 -9.70
C ARG A 11 8.01 2.25 -8.48
N ALA A 12 7.50 2.86 -7.41
CA ALA A 12 8.26 3.08 -6.17
C ALA A 12 8.60 1.77 -5.43
N VAL A 13 7.78 0.74 -5.62
CA VAL A 13 7.88 -0.56 -4.92
C VAL A 13 8.25 -1.72 -5.85
N GLU A 14 8.61 -1.40 -7.11
CA GLU A 14 8.89 -2.37 -8.17
C GLU A 14 7.83 -3.48 -8.30
N GLY A 15 6.56 -3.12 -8.07
CA GLY A 15 5.44 -4.05 -8.04
C GLY A 15 4.80 -4.30 -9.40
N VAL A 16 3.83 -5.21 -9.44
CA VAL A 16 3.01 -5.49 -10.63
C VAL A 16 1.57 -5.05 -10.37
N LEU A 17 1.10 -4.05 -11.13
CA LEU A 17 -0.29 -3.57 -11.05
C LEU A 17 -1.22 -4.47 -11.87
N SER A 18 -2.41 -4.76 -11.35
CA SER A 18 -3.44 -5.54 -12.04
C SER A 18 -4.85 -5.08 -11.66
N GLY A 19 -5.78 -5.10 -12.61
CA GLY A 19 -7.20 -4.83 -12.37
C GLY A 19 -7.61 -3.36 -12.22
N VAL A 20 -6.72 -2.40 -12.49
CA VAL A 20 -7.02 -0.96 -12.43
C VAL A 20 -6.01 -0.15 -13.25
N ASP A 21 -6.43 1.03 -13.72
CA ASP A 21 -5.62 1.92 -14.52
C ASP A 21 -4.46 2.55 -13.69
N PRO A 22 -3.21 2.55 -14.18
CA PRO A 22 -2.06 3.17 -13.49
C PRO A 22 -2.21 4.68 -13.22
N SER A 23 -3.03 5.40 -14.00
CA SER A 23 -3.30 6.83 -13.83
C SER A 23 -4.29 7.15 -12.71
N THR A 24 -4.94 6.12 -12.14
CA THR A 24 -5.88 6.26 -11.03
C THR A 24 -5.19 6.93 -9.84
N ARG A 25 -5.77 8.03 -9.36
CA ARG A 25 -5.27 8.76 -8.19
C ARG A 25 -5.74 8.08 -6.92
N LEU A 26 -4.83 7.93 -5.97
CA LEU A 26 -5.16 7.49 -4.61
C LEU A 26 -5.34 8.69 -3.69
N ALA A 27 -6.35 8.62 -2.82
CA ALA A 27 -6.60 9.66 -1.82
C ALA A 27 -5.68 9.49 -0.61
N ARG A 28 -5.54 8.25 -0.14
CA ARG A 28 -4.76 7.88 1.03
C ARG A 28 -4.32 6.42 0.97
N ILE A 29 -3.31 6.07 1.77
CA ILE A 29 -2.89 4.69 2.02
C ILE A 29 -3.37 4.29 3.41
N SER A 30 -4.00 3.12 3.53
CA SER A 30 -4.47 2.56 4.80
C SER A 30 -3.99 1.13 4.97
N THR A 31 -3.50 0.79 6.16
CA THR A 31 -3.14 -0.58 6.55
C THR A 31 -4.24 -1.27 7.36
N ASP A 32 -5.37 -0.60 7.61
CA ASP A 32 -6.45 -1.08 8.46
C ASP A 32 -7.81 -0.91 7.77
N THR A 33 -8.50 -2.03 7.48
CA THR A 33 -9.81 -2.07 6.82
C THR A 33 -10.92 -1.41 7.62
N ARG A 34 -10.77 -1.26 8.93
CA ARG A 34 -11.72 -0.52 9.78
C ARG A 34 -11.74 0.97 9.46
N THR A 35 -10.66 1.48 8.86
CA THR A 35 -10.52 2.91 8.54
C THR A 35 -10.61 3.22 7.05
N ILE A 36 -10.79 2.22 6.18
CA ILE A 36 -10.86 2.39 4.72
C ILE A 36 -12.00 3.31 4.32
N ARG A 37 -11.71 4.16 3.33
CA ARG A 37 -12.65 5.07 2.69
C ARG A 37 -12.57 4.92 1.16
N PRO A 38 -13.62 5.34 0.43
CA PRO A 38 -13.58 5.44 -1.02
C PRO A 38 -12.35 6.22 -1.51
N GLY A 39 -11.57 5.65 -2.42
CA GLY A 39 -10.34 6.27 -2.92
C GLY A 39 -9.05 5.82 -2.23
N ASP A 40 -9.14 5.03 -1.15
CA ASP A 40 -7.98 4.57 -0.41
C ASP A 40 -7.29 3.38 -1.10
N LEU A 41 -5.95 3.35 -1.03
CA LEU A 41 -5.14 2.17 -1.32
C LEU A 41 -4.98 1.37 -0.02
N PHE A 42 -5.45 0.13 0.00
CA PHE A 42 -5.23 -0.76 1.14
C PHE A 42 -3.85 -1.40 1.06
N TRP A 43 -3.16 -1.53 2.19
CA TRP A 43 -1.83 -2.11 2.27
C TRP A 43 -1.83 -3.32 3.21
N ALA A 44 -1.73 -4.52 2.64
CA ALA A 44 -1.81 -5.76 3.39
C ALA A 44 -0.49 -6.08 4.10
N LEU A 45 -0.35 -5.69 5.35
CA LEU A 45 0.81 -6.05 6.18
C LEU A 45 0.61 -7.41 6.87
N VAL A 46 1.71 -8.13 7.05
CA VAL A 46 1.77 -9.35 7.86
C VAL A 46 2.44 -9.01 9.18
N GLY A 47 1.73 -9.20 10.28
CA GLY A 47 2.25 -9.14 11.64
C GLY A 47 2.28 -10.52 12.30
N GLU A 48 2.73 -10.60 13.54
CA GLU A 48 2.89 -11.88 14.26
C GLU A 48 1.57 -12.64 14.43
N ASN A 49 0.46 -11.92 14.67
CA ASN A 49 -0.86 -12.50 14.92
C ASN A 49 -1.90 -12.13 13.85
N PHE A 50 -1.49 -11.47 12.77
CA PHE A 50 -2.42 -10.86 11.82
C PHE A 50 -1.87 -10.91 10.40
N ASP A 51 -2.68 -11.37 9.44
CA ASP A 51 -2.37 -11.31 8.02
C ASP A 51 -3.40 -10.42 7.30
N GLY A 52 -2.98 -9.22 6.91
CA GLY A 52 -3.82 -8.25 6.22
C GLY A 52 -4.38 -8.72 4.89
N HIS A 53 -3.78 -9.74 4.26
CA HIS A 53 -4.23 -10.27 2.98
C HIS A 53 -5.64 -10.86 3.05
N ALA A 54 -6.04 -11.38 4.22
CA ALA A 54 -7.38 -11.89 4.46
C ALA A 54 -8.49 -10.82 4.30
N TYR A 55 -8.11 -9.53 4.38
CA TYR A 55 -9.05 -8.41 4.37
C TYR A 55 -9.04 -7.62 3.06
N CYS A 56 -8.28 -8.03 2.04
CA CYS A 56 -8.21 -7.28 0.78
C CYS A 56 -9.55 -7.19 0.05
N ALA A 57 -10.34 -8.28 0.04
CA ALA A 57 -11.67 -8.27 -0.54
C ALA A 57 -12.61 -7.29 0.20
N GLU A 58 -12.55 -7.27 1.53
CA GLU A 58 -13.32 -6.34 2.37
C GLU A 58 -12.90 -4.89 2.11
N ALA A 59 -11.60 -4.62 1.97
CA ALA A 59 -11.09 -3.30 1.68
C ALA A 59 -11.63 -2.76 0.34
N CYS A 60 -11.63 -3.58 -0.70
CA CYS A 60 -12.23 -3.22 -2.00
C CYS A 60 -13.74 -3.02 -1.89
N ALA A 61 -14.45 -3.88 -1.16
CA ALA A 61 -15.90 -3.74 -0.93
C ALA A 61 -16.27 -2.43 -0.21
N LYS A 62 -15.39 -1.91 0.65
CA LYS A 62 -15.53 -0.61 1.34
C LYS A 62 -15.15 0.61 0.47
N GLY A 63 -14.83 0.40 -0.80
CA GLY A 63 -14.47 1.47 -1.75
C GLY A 63 -12.96 1.71 -1.90
N GLY A 64 -12.12 0.86 -1.32
CA GLY A 64 -10.69 0.87 -1.60
C GLY A 64 -10.43 0.62 -3.09
N ILE A 65 -9.57 1.45 -3.70
CA ILE A 65 -9.34 1.44 -5.15
C ILE A 65 -8.43 0.28 -5.60
N ALA A 66 -7.60 -0.22 -4.67
CA ALA A 66 -6.72 -1.35 -4.86
C ALA A 66 -6.17 -1.85 -3.52
N ALA A 67 -5.57 -3.03 -3.52
CA ALA A 67 -4.77 -3.55 -2.41
C ALA A 67 -3.31 -3.79 -2.82
N VAL A 68 -2.34 -3.40 -1.99
CA VAL A 68 -0.95 -3.84 -2.11
C VAL A 68 -0.81 -5.15 -1.36
N ILE A 69 -0.36 -6.19 -2.08
CA ILE A 69 -0.35 -7.56 -1.60
C ILE A 69 0.98 -8.22 -1.88
N GLN A 70 1.33 -9.19 -1.05
CA GLN A 70 2.47 -10.05 -1.28
C GLN A 70 2.12 -11.07 -2.37
N LYS A 71 3.07 -11.30 -3.28
CA LYS A 71 2.92 -12.22 -4.41
C LYS A 71 2.48 -13.60 -3.92
N GLY A 72 1.41 -14.13 -4.52
CA GLY A 72 0.87 -15.45 -4.19
C GLY A 72 -0.01 -15.54 -2.94
N LYS A 73 -0.24 -14.45 -2.20
CA LYS A 73 -1.10 -14.47 -0.99
C LYS A 73 -2.60 -14.44 -1.27
N LEU A 74 -3.03 -14.08 -2.47
CA LEU A 74 -4.44 -14.00 -2.86
C LEU A 74 -4.74 -14.81 -4.13
N PRO A 75 -4.56 -16.16 -4.09
CA PRO A 75 -4.93 -17.02 -5.21
C PRO A 75 -6.46 -17.01 -5.39
N GLY A 76 -6.92 -16.84 -6.63
CA GLY A 76 -8.34 -16.97 -6.99
C GLY A 76 -9.25 -15.81 -6.58
N ILE A 77 -8.74 -14.78 -5.91
CA ILE A 77 -9.51 -13.56 -5.62
C ILE A 77 -9.14 -12.50 -6.64
N GLU A 78 -10.08 -12.09 -7.50
CA GLU A 78 -9.89 -11.03 -8.48
C GLU A 78 -10.29 -9.67 -7.91
N ILE A 79 -9.29 -8.93 -7.43
CA ILE A 79 -9.43 -7.54 -7.01
C ILE A 79 -8.34 -6.68 -7.67
N PRO A 80 -8.58 -5.37 -7.83
CA PRO A 80 -7.53 -4.42 -8.17
C PRO A 80 -6.39 -4.50 -7.15
N ARG A 81 -5.16 -4.71 -7.63
CA ARG A 81 -4.02 -4.96 -6.74
C ARG A 81 -2.68 -4.53 -7.30
N ILE A 82 -1.72 -4.33 -6.40
CA ILE A 82 -0.30 -4.25 -6.68
C ILE A 82 0.37 -5.43 -5.99
N GLU A 83 0.99 -6.32 -6.75
CA GLU A 83 1.74 -7.45 -6.20
C GLU A 83 3.20 -7.08 -5.98
N VAL A 84 3.72 -7.35 -4.79
CA VAL A 84 5.11 -7.14 -4.40
C VAL A 84 5.70 -8.40 -3.76
N PRO A 85 7.03 -8.59 -3.75
CA PRO A 85 7.65 -9.75 -3.10
C PRO A 85 7.43 -9.79 -1.58
N ASP A 86 7.39 -8.62 -0.93
CA ASP A 86 7.16 -8.45 0.51
C ASP A 86 6.51 -7.08 0.77
N THR A 87 5.39 -7.07 1.49
CA THR A 87 4.62 -5.83 1.70
C THR A 87 5.22 -4.91 2.76
N LEU A 88 5.99 -5.42 3.72
CA LEU A 88 6.66 -4.60 4.72
C LEU A 88 7.85 -3.86 4.08
N TRP A 89 8.66 -4.56 3.30
CA TRP A 89 9.78 -3.96 2.56
C TRP A 89 9.28 -2.92 1.55
N ALA A 90 8.26 -3.25 0.76
CA ALA A 90 7.66 -2.32 -0.19
C ALA A 90 7.13 -1.04 0.51
N LEU A 91 6.66 -1.13 1.77
CA LEU A 91 6.19 0.05 2.49
C LEU A 91 7.36 0.97 2.85
N GLY A 92 8.50 0.37 3.22
CA GLY A 92 9.77 1.07 3.43
C GLY A 92 10.28 1.73 2.14
N GLU A 93 10.22 1.05 1.00
CA GLU A 93 10.61 1.60 -0.30
C GLU A 93 9.74 2.79 -0.70
N LEU A 94 8.42 2.68 -0.53
CA LEU A 94 7.52 3.80 -0.76
C LEU A 94 7.84 4.98 0.17
N ALA A 95 8.08 4.71 1.46
CA ALA A 95 8.46 5.74 2.41
C ALA A 95 9.78 6.43 2.01
N ASN A 96 10.77 5.67 1.54
CA ASN A 96 12.04 6.19 1.05
C ASN A 96 11.86 7.03 -0.23
N PHE A 97 11.04 6.57 -1.17
CA PHE A 97 10.68 7.29 -2.39
C PHE A 97 9.99 8.63 -2.09
N LEU A 98 9.06 8.64 -1.14
CA LEU A 98 8.41 9.88 -0.70
C LEU A 98 9.38 10.79 0.07
N ARG A 99 10.25 10.21 0.89
CA ARG A 99 11.27 10.94 1.66
C ARG A 99 12.25 11.66 0.74
N SER A 100 12.75 11.01 -0.30
CA SER A 100 13.73 11.59 -1.24
C SER A 100 13.18 12.79 -2.02
N ARG A 101 11.85 12.87 -2.19
CA ARG A 101 11.15 14.00 -2.80
C ARG A 101 10.86 15.15 -1.82
N SER A 102 11.00 14.92 -0.52
CA SER A 102 10.77 15.96 0.49
C SER A 102 11.97 16.88 0.63
N LYS A 103 11.72 18.20 0.72
CA LYS A 103 12.74 19.22 1.01
C LYS A 103 12.85 19.55 2.50
N ALA A 104 12.07 18.88 3.35
CA ALA A 104 12.07 19.13 4.78
C ALA A 104 13.40 18.72 5.42
N ARG A 105 13.85 19.46 6.44
CA ARG A 105 14.90 18.99 7.35
C ARG A 105 14.28 17.94 8.27
N VAL A 106 14.84 16.73 8.31
CA VAL A 106 14.32 15.61 9.09
C VAL A 106 15.32 15.25 10.17
N VAL A 107 14.85 15.15 11.42
CA VAL A 107 15.62 14.67 12.57
C VAL A 107 14.91 13.46 13.15
N GLY A 108 15.63 12.36 13.35
CA GLY A 108 15.16 11.17 14.06
C GLY A 108 15.83 11.10 15.44
N ILE A 109 15.03 11.04 16.50
CA ILE A 109 15.52 10.90 17.88
C ILE A 109 15.20 9.49 18.35
N THR A 110 16.19 8.81 18.90
CA THR A 110 16.06 7.48 19.52
C THR A 110 16.80 7.48 20.85
N GLY A 111 16.40 6.60 21.76
CA GLY A 111 17.03 6.44 23.06
C GLY A 111 16.31 5.37 23.87
N SER A 112 17.08 4.51 24.53
CA SER A 112 16.57 3.68 25.62
C SER A 112 16.68 4.52 26.90
N VAL A 113 15.59 4.58 27.67
CA VAL A 113 15.61 5.11 29.04
C VAL A 113 16.33 4.15 29.98
#